data_AF-V4VYI3-F1
#
_entry.id   AF-V4VYI3-F1
#
_cell.length_a   1.000
_cell.length_b   1.000
_cell.length_c   1.000
_cell.angle_alpha   90.00
_cell.angle_beta   90.00
_cell.angle_gamma   90.00
#
_symmetry.space_group_name_H-M   'P 1'
#
loop_
_entity.id
_entity.type
_entity.pdbx_description
1 polymer ?
#
loop_
_entity_poly.entity_id
_entity_poly.type
_entity_poly.pdbx_seq_one_letter_code
_entity_poly.pdbx_strand_id
1 'polypeptide(L)'
;MAEEAHSLAIDPVVQEALHKANLTERDLSAVAVTIGPGLSLCLRVGVQKARKIAGQFNLPIVGVHHMEAHALVARLIEQDLRFPFLALLISGGHNLLVLAHNLGQYTQLGTTIDDAIGEAFDKTAKWLGLDMRRSGGPAVEKLALEGDAESVKFSTPMKQHKDCNFSYAGLKTQVRLAIESKNIDFRIPISSTSCQDRKSRANIAASFQVVSGGVASNKYVRARLDRAVKNNSLQLVCPPPSLCTDNGVMVAWTGIEHFCVGRFDPPPPADDPEDFMYDLRPRWPLGEEFAEGRSEARSLRKARMHPSLTSIIQASMQQQSP
;
A
#
# COMPACT_ATOMS: atom_id res chain seq x y z
N MET A 1 -22.13 -9.39 6.72
CA MET A 1 -20.83 -9.73 6.09
C MET A 1 -20.27 -8.53 5.32
N ALA A 2 -18.99 -8.52 4.92
CA ALA A 2 -18.38 -7.35 4.25
C ALA A 2 -19.09 -6.95 2.94
N GLU A 3 -19.53 -7.93 2.14
CA GLU A 3 -20.32 -7.71 0.93
C GLU A 3 -21.62 -6.93 1.20
N GLU A 4 -22.43 -7.37 2.17
CA GLU A 4 -23.67 -6.70 2.55
C GLU A 4 -23.43 -5.24 2.96
N ALA A 5 -22.34 -4.97 3.68
CA ALA A 5 -21.97 -3.61 4.07
C ALA A 5 -21.64 -2.74 2.84
N HIS A 6 -20.97 -3.30 1.83
CA HIS A 6 -20.78 -2.62 0.55
C HIS A 6 -22.11 -2.38 -0.17
N SER A 7 -22.99 -3.37 -0.25
CA SER A 7 -24.28 -3.26 -0.94
C SER A 7 -25.18 -2.19 -0.32
N LEU A 8 -25.17 -2.07 1.01
CA LEU A 8 -25.94 -1.04 1.72
C LEU A 8 -25.34 0.37 1.57
N ALA A 9 -24.01 0.47 1.40
CA ALA A 9 -23.31 1.76 1.37
C ALA A 9 -23.12 2.34 -0.03
N ILE A 10 -23.04 1.51 -1.08
CA ILE A 10 -22.61 1.95 -2.41
C ILE A 10 -23.54 3.00 -3.03
N ASP A 11 -24.85 2.83 -2.92
CA ASP A 11 -25.83 3.76 -3.47
C ASP A 11 -25.81 5.12 -2.72
N PRO A 12 -25.92 5.17 -1.38
CA PRO A 12 -25.80 6.42 -0.63
C PRO A 12 -24.50 7.18 -0.91
N VAL A 13 -23.36 6.47 -0.97
CA VAL A 13 -22.04 7.10 -1.17
C VAL A 13 -21.93 7.73 -2.56
N VAL A 14 -22.41 7.04 -3.61
CA VAL A 14 -22.39 7.59 -4.97
C VAL A 14 -23.31 8.81 -5.07
N GLN A 15 -24.51 8.73 -4.52
CA GLN A 15 -25.46 9.85 -4.55
C GLN A 15 -24.95 11.05 -3.74
N GLU A 16 -24.34 10.81 -2.58
CA GLU A 16 -23.72 11.88 -1.79
C GLU A 16 -22.56 12.54 -2.55
N ALA A 17 -21.74 11.76 -3.26
CA ALA A 17 -20.63 12.30 -4.06
C ALA A 17 -21.13 13.19 -5.20
N LEU A 18 -22.14 12.74 -5.96
CA LEU A 18 -22.78 13.52 -7.02
C LEU A 18 -23.42 14.80 -6.48
N HIS A 19 -24.18 14.69 -5.39
CA HIS A 19 -24.82 15.83 -4.73
C HIS A 19 -23.80 16.86 -4.25
N LYS A 20 -22.70 16.42 -3.61
CA LYS A 20 -21.61 17.30 -3.17
C LYS A 20 -20.90 18.00 -4.34
N ALA A 21 -20.82 17.34 -5.49
CA ALA A 21 -20.28 17.92 -6.71
C ALA A 21 -21.27 18.82 -7.45
N ASN A 22 -22.55 18.85 -7.04
CA ASN A 22 -23.65 19.49 -7.76
C ASN A 22 -23.77 18.98 -9.21
N LEU A 23 -23.64 17.65 -9.38
CA LEU A 23 -23.71 16.96 -10.67
C LEU A 23 -24.76 15.84 -10.61
N THR A 24 -25.14 15.37 -11.79
CA THR A 24 -25.94 14.16 -12.01
C THR A 24 -25.14 13.13 -12.80
N GLU A 25 -25.63 11.90 -12.90
CA GLU A 25 -24.98 10.85 -13.69
C GLU A 25 -24.86 11.23 -15.19
N ARG A 26 -25.69 12.14 -15.68
CA ARG A 26 -25.65 12.65 -17.07
C ARG A 26 -24.45 13.56 -17.35
N ASP A 27 -23.86 14.12 -16.31
CA ASP A 27 -22.73 15.04 -16.42
C ASP A 27 -21.38 14.29 -16.42
N LEU A 28 -21.40 12.98 -16.18
CA LEU A 28 -20.20 12.15 -16.15
C LEU A 28 -19.71 11.83 -17.56
N SER A 29 -18.38 11.71 -17.73
CA SER A 29 -17.76 11.33 -19.00
C SER A 29 -17.36 9.85 -19.07
N ALA A 30 -17.16 9.21 -17.92
CA ALA A 30 -16.79 7.80 -17.79
C ALA A 30 -17.06 7.32 -16.34
N VAL A 31 -17.12 6.01 -16.14
CA VAL A 31 -17.22 5.39 -14.81
C VAL A 31 -15.99 4.52 -14.55
N ALA A 32 -15.23 4.82 -13.50
CA ALA A 32 -14.07 4.03 -13.10
C ALA A 32 -14.40 3.12 -11.91
N VAL A 33 -13.94 1.87 -11.92
CA VAL A 33 -14.23 0.90 -10.86
C VAL A 33 -13.09 -0.08 -10.65
N THR A 34 -12.82 -0.41 -9.38
CA THR A 34 -11.83 -1.44 -9.04
C THR A 34 -12.33 -2.82 -9.45
N ILE A 35 -11.57 -3.53 -10.29
CA ILE A 35 -11.88 -4.93 -10.69
C ILE A 35 -10.96 -5.96 -10.01
N GLY A 36 -9.92 -5.49 -9.30
CA GLY A 36 -9.04 -6.33 -8.50
C GLY A 36 -7.70 -5.65 -8.17
N PRO A 37 -6.83 -6.29 -7.35
CA PRO A 37 -7.12 -7.44 -6.50
C PRO A 37 -8.08 -7.10 -5.35
N GLY A 38 -8.65 -8.12 -4.71
CA GLY A 38 -9.57 -7.95 -3.59
C GLY A 38 -10.53 -9.11 -3.37
N LEU A 39 -11.42 -8.97 -2.38
CA LEU A 39 -12.45 -9.97 -2.10
C LEU A 39 -13.50 -9.98 -3.23
N SER A 40 -13.62 -11.12 -3.93
CA SER A 40 -14.45 -11.24 -5.14
C SER A 40 -15.89 -10.75 -4.96
N LEU A 41 -16.52 -11.10 -3.84
CA LEU A 41 -17.90 -10.71 -3.54
C LEU A 41 -18.04 -9.20 -3.34
N CYS A 42 -17.06 -8.55 -2.71
CA CYS A 42 -17.06 -7.10 -2.51
C CYS A 42 -16.77 -6.35 -3.83
N LEU A 43 -15.85 -6.87 -4.65
CA LEU A 43 -15.55 -6.31 -5.97
C LEU A 43 -16.80 -6.34 -6.87
N ARG A 44 -17.58 -7.43 -6.81
CA ARG A 44 -18.81 -7.59 -7.58
C ARG A 44 -19.80 -6.45 -7.35
N VAL A 45 -20.02 -6.05 -6.09
CA VAL A 45 -20.94 -4.95 -5.75
C VAL A 45 -20.54 -3.65 -6.45
N GLY A 46 -19.26 -3.31 -6.41
CA GLY A 46 -18.74 -2.11 -7.08
C GLY A 46 -18.91 -2.17 -8.60
N VAL A 47 -18.53 -3.29 -9.22
CA VAL A 47 -18.62 -3.48 -10.67
C VAL A 47 -20.07 -3.46 -11.15
N GLN A 48 -21.00 -4.10 -10.42
CA GLN A 48 -22.43 -4.05 -10.70
C GLN A 48 -22.97 -2.62 -10.72
N LYS A 49 -22.66 -1.84 -9.67
CA LYS A 49 -23.09 -0.44 -9.59
C LYS A 49 -22.50 0.39 -10.73
N ALA A 50 -21.21 0.22 -11.02
CA ALA A 50 -20.51 0.94 -12.08
C ALA A 50 -21.11 0.64 -13.46
N ARG A 51 -21.37 -0.64 -13.76
CA ARG A 51 -21.99 -1.06 -15.02
C ARG A 51 -23.42 -0.56 -15.17
N LYS A 52 -24.22 -0.58 -14.10
CA LYS A 52 -25.57 -0.01 -14.12
C LYS A 52 -25.56 1.46 -14.51
N ILE A 53 -24.70 2.27 -13.89
CA ILE A 53 -24.57 3.69 -14.26
C ILE A 53 -24.06 3.83 -15.69
N ALA A 54 -22.98 3.12 -16.04
CA ALA A 54 -22.37 3.21 -17.35
C ALA A 54 -23.34 2.81 -18.48
N GLY A 55 -24.11 1.73 -18.32
CA GLY A 55 -25.08 1.27 -19.31
C GLY A 55 -26.30 2.20 -19.42
N GLN A 56 -26.84 2.67 -18.30
CA GLN A 56 -28.01 3.57 -18.29
C GLN A 56 -27.73 4.92 -18.96
N PHE A 57 -26.51 5.44 -18.80
CA PHE A 57 -26.11 6.75 -19.33
C PHE A 57 -25.18 6.66 -20.55
N ASN A 58 -25.00 5.46 -21.10
CA ASN A 58 -24.15 5.20 -22.26
C ASN A 58 -22.71 5.75 -22.09
N LEU A 59 -22.13 5.52 -20.92
CA LEU A 59 -20.79 5.99 -20.54
C LEU A 59 -19.76 4.88 -20.69
N PRO A 60 -18.54 5.18 -21.16
CA PRO A 60 -17.39 4.27 -21.09
C PRO A 60 -17.11 3.83 -19.66
N ILE A 61 -16.58 2.61 -19.51
CA ILE A 61 -16.19 2.05 -18.21
C ILE A 61 -14.68 1.78 -18.16
N VAL A 62 -14.04 2.11 -17.04
CA VAL A 62 -12.60 1.90 -16.83
C VAL A 62 -12.39 0.94 -15.67
N GLY A 63 -11.92 -0.26 -15.97
CA GLY A 63 -11.49 -1.24 -14.98
C GLY A 63 -10.14 -0.85 -14.37
N VAL A 64 -10.10 -0.68 -13.05
CA VAL A 64 -8.92 -0.16 -12.34
C VAL A 64 -8.28 -1.28 -11.49
N HIS A 65 -6.95 -1.35 -11.56
CA HIS A 65 -6.16 -2.17 -10.66
C HIS A 65 -5.97 -1.44 -9.32
N HIS A 66 -6.34 -2.06 -8.20
CA HIS A 66 -6.34 -1.44 -6.87
C HIS A 66 -4.96 -0.92 -6.43
N MET A 67 -3.91 -1.73 -6.59
CA MET A 67 -2.54 -1.31 -6.24
C MET A 67 -1.96 -0.26 -7.21
N GLU A 68 -2.32 -0.29 -8.50
CA GLU A 68 -2.00 0.80 -9.42
C GLU A 68 -2.64 2.10 -8.93
N ALA A 69 -3.88 2.04 -8.46
CA ALA A 69 -4.56 3.21 -7.93
C ALA A 69 -3.82 3.83 -6.74
N HIS A 70 -3.34 3.01 -5.80
CA HIS A 70 -2.47 3.47 -4.72
C HIS A 70 -1.19 4.14 -5.22
N ALA A 71 -0.56 3.61 -6.28
CA ALA A 71 0.66 4.20 -6.85
C ALA A 71 0.41 5.55 -7.53
N LEU A 72 -0.68 5.67 -8.29
CA LEU A 72 -0.97 6.87 -9.08
C LEU A 72 -1.53 8.04 -8.24
N VAL A 73 -1.95 7.83 -7.00
CA VAL A 73 -2.30 8.94 -6.08
C VAL A 73 -1.13 9.92 -5.92
N ALA A 74 0.12 9.47 -6.02
CA ALA A 74 1.27 10.36 -6.00
C ALA A 74 1.22 11.41 -7.13
N ARG A 75 0.72 11.03 -8.31
CA ARG A 75 0.55 11.92 -9.48
C ARG A 75 -0.65 12.84 -9.37
N LEU A 76 -1.69 12.45 -8.61
CA LEU A 76 -2.79 13.36 -8.25
C LEU A 76 -2.29 14.53 -7.39
N ILE A 77 -1.38 14.23 -6.45
CA ILE A 77 -0.83 15.22 -5.51
C ILE A 77 0.28 16.05 -6.15
N GLU A 78 1.15 15.40 -6.92
CA GLU A 78 2.26 16.03 -7.64
C GLU A 78 2.05 15.84 -9.14
N GLN A 79 1.37 16.80 -9.78
CA GLN A 79 1.01 16.70 -11.19
C GLN A 79 2.22 16.70 -12.13
N ASP A 80 3.35 17.25 -11.66
CA ASP A 80 4.62 17.25 -12.40
C ASP A 80 5.41 15.94 -12.26
N LEU A 81 4.96 15.00 -11.41
CA LEU A 81 5.59 13.69 -11.27
C LEU A 81 5.43 12.91 -12.58
N ARG A 82 6.51 12.73 -13.34
CA ARG A 82 6.51 11.97 -14.61
C ARG A 82 6.96 10.53 -14.40
N PHE A 83 6.53 9.65 -15.30
CA PHE A 83 7.16 8.34 -15.44
C PHE A 83 8.59 8.48 -16.00
N PRO A 84 9.52 7.55 -15.69
CA PRO A 84 9.35 6.48 -14.70
C PRO A 84 9.52 6.98 -13.26
N PHE A 85 8.85 6.34 -12.30
CA PHE A 85 9.05 6.62 -10.87
C PHE A 85 9.01 5.34 -10.02
N LEU A 86 9.62 5.39 -8.84
CA LEU A 86 9.56 4.31 -7.86
C LEU A 86 8.38 4.53 -6.93
N ALA A 87 7.56 3.49 -6.73
CA ALA A 87 6.48 3.51 -5.76
C ALA A 87 6.73 2.47 -4.67
N LEU A 88 6.72 2.92 -3.42
CA LEU A 88 6.78 2.09 -2.23
C LEU A 88 5.37 1.99 -1.63
N LEU A 89 4.65 0.93 -1.97
CA LEU A 89 3.29 0.68 -1.55
C LEU A 89 3.31 -0.14 -0.25
N ILE A 90 3.05 0.53 0.86
CA ILE A 90 3.06 -0.08 2.18
C ILE A 90 1.69 0.12 2.85
N SER A 91 1.01 -0.99 3.12
CA SER A 91 -0.29 -1.04 3.80
C SER A 91 -0.32 -2.11 4.91
N GLY A 92 -1.52 -2.42 5.41
CA GLY A 92 -1.75 -3.50 6.37
C GLY A 92 -1.25 -4.86 5.87
N GLY A 93 -1.53 -5.16 4.60
CA GLY A 93 -1.30 -6.48 3.98
C GLY A 93 -0.32 -6.47 2.81
N HIS A 94 0.24 -5.31 2.44
CA HIS A 94 1.15 -5.21 1.30
C HIS A 94 2.42 -4.45 1.67
N ASN A 95 3.55 -4.97 1.22
CA ASN A 95 4.83 -4.29 1.15
C ASN A 95 5.36 -4.54 -0.24
N LEU A 96 5.20 -3.57 -1.12
CA LEU A 96 5.53 -3.72 -2.53
C LEU A 96 6.38 -2.53 -2.97
N LEU A 97 7.57 -2.83 -3.50
CA LEU A 97 8.40 -1.84 -4.18
C LEU A 97 8.31 -2.11 -5.68
N VAL A 98 7.76 -1.14 -6.42
CA VAL A 98 7.59 -1.23 -7.88
C VAL A 98 8.26 -0.06 -8.59
N LEU A 99 8.80 -0.35 -9.76
CA LEU A 99 9.16 0.65 -10.75
C LEU A 99 7.98 0.82 -11.71
N ALA A 100 7.38 2.01 -11.69
CA ALA A 100 6.32 2.39 -12.60
C ALA A 100 6.95 2.97 -13.87
N HIS A 101 6.90 2.22 -14.97
CA HIS A 101 7.46 2.64 -16.27
C HIS A 101 6.48 3.52 -17.04
N ASN A 102 5.19 3.17 -16.98
CA ASN A 102 4.07 3.91 -17.58
C ASN A 102 2.77 3.39 -16.96
N LEU A 103 1.62 3.98 -17.33
CA LEU A 103 0.30 3.44 -17.00
C LEU A 103 0.22 1.97 -17.44
N GLY A 104 -0.30 1.10 -16.56
CA GLY A 104 -0.37 -0.35 -16.78
C GLY A 104 0.97 -1.08 -16.93
N GLN A 105 2.12 -0.40 -16.82
CA GLN A 105 3.45 -0.98 -17.02
C GLN A 105 4.30 -0.84 -15.76
N TYR A 106 4.32 -1.91 -14.97
CA TYR A 106 4.98 -1.96 -13.67
C TYR A 106 5.93 -3.14 -13.59
N THR A 107 7.04 -2.94 -12.89
CA THR A 107 8.00 -3.99 -12.55
C THR A 107 8.13 -4.08 -11.05
N GLN A 108 7.83 -5.25 -10.49
CA GLN A 108 8.00 -5.52 -9.07
C GLN A 108 9.48 -5.76 -8.77
N LEU A 109 10.09 -4.83 -8.03
CA LEU A 109 11.47 -4.92 -7.58
C LEU A 109 11.61 -5.74 -6.29
N GLY A 110 10.58 -5.73 -5.45
CA GLY A 110 10.57 -6.50 -4.21
C GLY A 110 9.22 -6.53 -3.53
N THR A 111 8.97 -7.60 -2.79
CA THR A 111 7.73 -7.81 -2.01
C THR A 111 8.06 -8.37 -0.63
N THR A 112 7.05 -8.51 0.25
CA THR A 112 7.25 -9.27 1.49
C THR A 112 7.38 -10.76 1.20
N ILE A 113 8.38 -11.41 1.80
CA ILE A 113 8.57 -12.87 1.74
C ILE A 113 7.87 -13.60 2.89
N ASP A 114 7.40 -12.86 3.91
CA ASP A 114 6.67 -13.41 5.05
C ASP A 114 5.46 -12.54 5.46
N ASP A 115 5.48 -11.92 6.64
CA ASP A 115 4.44 -11.03 7.11
C ASP A 115 4.55 -9.67 6.42
N ALA A 116 3.42 -8.99 6.21
CA ALA A 116 3.44 -7.57 5.91
C ALA A 116 3.81 -6.75 7.16
N ILE A 117 4.31 -5.54 6.95
CA ILE A 117 4.72 -4.66 8.04
C ILE A 117 3.53 -4.24 8.91
N GLY A 118 2.37 -4.01 8.30
CA GLY A 118 1.16 -3.65 9.02
C GLY A 118 0.72 -4.75 9.98
N GLU A 119 0.83 -6.01 9.56
CA GLU A 119 0.61 -7.17 10.44
C GLU A 119 1.61 -7.20 11.61
N ALA A 120 2.89 -6.87 11.35
CA ALA A 120 3.89 -6.77 12.40
C ALA A 120 3.54 -5.66 13.42
N PHE A 121 3.03 -4.51 12.96
CA PHE A 121 2.51 -3.45 13.83
C PHE A 121 1.29 -3.91 14.63
N ASP A 122 0.32 -4.56 14.01
CA ASP A 122 -0.91 -5.01 14.66
C ASP A 122 -0.62 -6.08 15.74
N LYS A 123 0.26 -7.04 15.44
CA LYS A 123 0.68 -8.05 16.42
C LYS A 123 1.47 -7.43 17.57
N THR A 124 2.39 -6.51 17.27
CA THR A 124 3.14 -5.77 18.29
C THR A 124 2.20 -4.97 19.20
N ALA A 125 1.26 -4.23 18.62
CA ALA A 125 0.29 -3.45 19.38
C ALA A 125 -0.56 -4.32 20.31
N LYS A 126 -1.02 -5.48 19.82
CA LYS A 126 -1.77 -6.46 20.60
C LYS A 126 -0.94 -7.02 21.77
N TRP A 127 0.31 -7.38 21.53
CA TRP A 127 1.18 -7.90 22.60
C TRP A 127 1.60 -6.84 23.63
N LEU A 128 1.60 -5.57 23.24
CA LEU A 128 1.82 -4.45 24.17
C LEU A 128 0.54 -4.03 24.91
N GLY A 129 -0.59 -4.73 24.72
CA GLY A 129 -1.86 -4.44 25.40
C GLY A 129 -2.44 -3.07 25.01
N LEU A 130 -2.23 -2.64 23.77
CA LEU A 130 -2.73 -1.36 23.26
C LEU A 130 -4.18 -1.47 22.76
N ASP A 131 -4.86 -0.32 22.74
CA ASP A 131 -6.19 -0.21 22.14
C ASP A 131 -6.10 -0.27 20.60
N MET A 132 -6.74 -1.29 20.03
CA MET A 132 -6.74 -1.61 18.60
C MET A 132 -7.97 -1.09 17.84
N ARG A 133 -8.81 -0.25 18.44
CA ARG A 133 -10.06 0.26 17.81
C ARG A 133 -9.89 0.89 16.42
N ARG A 134 -8.71 1.42 16.09
CA ARG A 134 -8.41 1.99 14.76
C ARG A 134 -7.46 1.10 13.96
N SER A 135 -6.24 0.91 14.45
CA SER A 135 -5.22 -0.01 13.93
C SER A 135 -3.99 0.00 14.84
N GLY A 136 -3.11 -1.00 14.72
CA GLY A 136 -1.94 -1.14 15.59
C GLY A 136 -0.82 -0.15 15.29
N GLY A 137 -0.66 0.25 14.02
CA GLY A 137 0.35 1.21 13.57
C GLY A 137 0.34 2.53 14.37
N PRO A 138 -0.77 3.30 14.34
CA PRO A 138 -0.89 4.55 15.09
C PRO A 138 -0.78 4.37 16.60
N ALA A 139 -1.26 3.24 17.15
CA ALA A 139 -1.19 2.95 18.58
C ALA A 139 0.27 2.76 19.04
N VAL A 140 1.06 1.98 18.27
CA VAL A 140 2.49 1.78 18.52
C VAL A 140 3.27 3.08 18.34
N GLU A 141 2.98 3.85 17.28
CA GLU A 141 3.65 5.14 17.04
C GLU A 141 3.42 6.13 18.18
N LYS A 142 2.20 6.19 18.72
CA LYS A 142 1.89 7.05 19.87
C LYS A 142 2.67 6.63 21.12
N LEU A 143 2.72 5.32 21.40
CA LEU A 143 3.43 4.81 22.57
C LEU A 143 4.96 4.96 22.43
N ALA A 144 5.49 4.82 21.23
CA ALA A 144 6.92 4.96 20.92
C ALA A 144 7.47 6.35 21.28
N LEU A 145 6.65 7.40 21.27
CA LEU A 145 7.05 8.76 21.68
C LEU A 145 7.46 8.85 23.16
N GLU A 146 6.99 7.91 23.99
CA GLU A 146 7.29 7.86 25.43
C GLU A 146 8.54 7.01 25.74
N GLY A 147 9.11 6.34 24.74
CA GLY A 147 10.16 5.33 24.90
C GLY A 147 11.54 5.78 24.43
N ASP A 148 12.56 5.03 24.89
CA ASP A 148 13.93 5.11 24.39
C ASP A 148 14.15 4.07 23.29
N ALA A 149 14.45 4.53 22.08
CA ALA A 149 14.63 3.67 20.91
C ALA A 149 15.93 2.84 20.93
N GLU A 150 16.90 3.20 21.77
CA GLU A 150 18.16 2.46 21.91
C GLU A 150 18.10 1.40 23.02
N SER A 151 16.98 1.32 23.73
CA SER A 151 16.82 0.47 24.92
C SER A 151 16.72 -1.02 24.61
N VAL A 152 16.22 -1.40 23.42
CA VAL A 152 16.11 -2.79 22.98
C VAL A 152 16.77 -2.95 21.61
N LYS A 153 17.75 -3.85 21.53
CA LYS A 153 18.48 -4.08 20.28
C LYS A 153 17.76 -5.12 19.44
N PHE A 154 17.07 -4.67 18.40
CA PHE A 154 16.54 -5.53 17.35
C PHE A 154 17.47 -5.59 16.13
N SER A 155 17.61 -6.76 15.53
CA SER A 155 18.35 -6.93 14.28
C SER A 155 17.50 -6.43 13.10
N THR A 156 18.09 -5.59 12.25
CA THR A 156 17.44 -5.15 11.00
C THR A 156 17.21 -6.32 10.06
N PRO A 157 15.95 -6.64 9.70
CA PRO A 157 15.65 -7.69 8.75
C PRO A 157 16.31 -7.42 7.39
N MET A 158 16.61 -8.50 6.65
CA MET A 158 17.14 -8.44 5.28
C MET A 158 18.45 -7.66 5.08
N LYS A 159 19.12 -7.19 6.14
CA LYS A 159 20.35 -6.36 6.06
C LYS A 159 21.49 -6.98 5.24
N GLN A 160 21.55 -8.32 5.19
CA GLN A 160 22.58 -9.06 4.46
C GLN A 160 22.14 -9.48 3.04
N HIS A 161 20.86 -9.29 2.70
CA HIS A 161 20.32 -9.63 1.39
C HIS A 161 20.54 -8.48 0.41
N LYS A 162 20.85 -8.82 -0.85
CA LYS A 162 21.09 -7.85 -1.93
C LYS A 162 19.90 -7.74 -2.88
N ASP A 163 18.71 -8.00 -2.37
CA ASP A 163 17.44 -7.81 -3.07
C ASP A 163 16.63 -6.68 -2.42
N CYS A 164 15.48 -6.35 -3.00
CA CYS A 164 14.56 -5.34 -2.44
C CYS A 164 13.41 -5.99 -1.66
N ASN A 165 13.56 -7.24 -1.24
CA ASN A 165 12.51 -7.97 -0.53
C ASN A 165 12.44 -7.55 0.94
N PHE A 166 11.25 -7.68 1.52
CA PHE A 166 10.96 -7.32 2.91
C PHE A 166 10.66 -8.58 3.74
N SER A 167 11.05 -8.58 5.01
CA SER A 167 10.74 -9.65 5.97
C SER A 167 10.52 -9.03 7.35
N TYR A 168 9.44 -9.41 8.03
CA TYR A 168 9.07 -8.88 9.34
C TYR A 168 8.77 -9.98 10.37
N ALA A 169 8.61 -11.25 9.97
CA ALA A 169 8.34 -12.35 10.89
C ALA A 169 9.45 -12.56 11.94
N GLY A 170 10.72 -12.40 11.53
CA GLY A 170 11.86 -12.45 12.44
C GLY A 170 11.87 -11.30 13.44
N LEU A 171 11.50 -10.09 13.01
CA LEU A 171 11.41 -8.92 13.89
C LEU A 171 10.28 -9.08 14.92
N LYS A 172 9.14 -9.61 14.49
CA LYS A 172 8.01 -9.95 15.37
C LYS A 172 8.44 -10.95 16.46
N THR A 173 9.22 -11.97 16.09
CA THR A 173 9.76 -12.94 17.07
C THR A 173 10.64 -12.24 18.11
N GLN A 174 11.50 -11.32 17.69
CA GLN A 174 12.34 -10.55 18.62
C GLN A 174 11.52 -9.67 19.56
N VAL A 175 10.45 -9.02 19.08
CA VAL A 175 9.53 -8.25 19.92
C VAL A 175 8.91 -9.15 20.98
N ARG A 176 8.42 -10.34 20.60
CA ARG A 176 7.85 -11.29 21.56
C ARG A 176 8.86 -11.68 22.64
N LEU A 177 10.09 -12.00 22.25
CA LEU A 177 11.16 -12.34 23.20
C LEU A 177 11.50 -11.17 24.13
N ALA A 178 11.47 -9.93 23.63
CA ALA A 178 11.68 -8.74 24.45
C ALA A 178 10.56 -8.56 25.49
N ILE A 179 9.31 -8.77 25.10
CA ILE A 179 8.13 -8.73 25.99
C ILE A 179 8.24 -9.79 27.09
N GLU A 180 8.59 -11.03 26.71
CA GLU A 180 8.81 -12.15 27.65
C GLU A 180 9.96 -11.84 28.62
N SER A 181 11.09 -11.32 28.14
CA SER A 181 12.24 -10.97 28.99
C SER A 181 11.94 -9.88 30.03
N LYS A 182 10.95 -9.04 29.75
CA LYS A 182 10.50 -7.94 30.63
C LYS A 182 9.31 -8.35 31.50
N ASN A 183 8.85 -9.61 31.43
CA ASN A 183 7.67 -10.14 32.13
C ASN A 183 6.41 -9.30 31.91
N ILE A 184 6.21 -8.81 30.68
CA ILE A 184 5.05 -7.99 30.32
C ILE A 184 3.86 -8.91 30.06
N ASP A 185 2.78 -8.75 30.83
CA ASP A 185 1.51 -9.44 30.57
C ASP A 185 0.63 -8.63 29.62
N PHE A 186 0.47 -9.13 28.39
CA PHE A 186 -0.35 -8.52 27.35
C PHE A 186 -1.84 -8.48 27.70
N ARG A 187 -2.31 -9.29 28.66
CA ARG A 187 -3.71 -9.30 29.13
C ARG A 187 -4.04 -8.04 29.94
N ILE A 188 -3.02 -7.37 30.47
CA ILE A 188 -3.17 -6.12 31.20
C ILE A 188 -3.13 -4.98 30.18
N PRO A 189 -4.24 -4.22 30.00
CA PRO A 189 -4.27 -3.07 29.12
C PRO A 189 -3.29 -2.00 29.59
N ILE A 190 -2.63 -1.30 28.67
CA ILE A 190 -1.63 -0.26 29.00
C ILE A 190 -2.18 0.86 29.92
N SER A 191 -3.49 1.09 29.93
CA SER A 191 -4.14 2.05 30.82
C SER A 191 -4.08 1.65 32.30
N SER A 192 -3.88 0.35 32.57
CA SER A 192 -3.95 -0.24 33.91
C SER A 192 -2.59 -0.75 34.40
N THR A 193 -1.52 -0.46 33.66
CA THR A 193 -0.16 -0.91 33.99
C THR A 193 0.57 0.05 34.91
N SER A 194 1.58 -0.43 35.63
CA SER A 194 2.49 0.43 36.40
C SER A 194 3.32 1.35 35.48
N CYS A 195 3.87 2.43 36.04
CA CYS A 195 4.75 3.34 35.30
C CYS A 195 5.96 2.61 34.69
N GLN A 196 6.54 1.65 35.41
CA GLN A 196 7.69 0.87 34.96
C GLN A 196 7.34 -0.10 33.82
N ASP A 197 6.18 -0.75 33.89
CA ASP A 197 5.68 -1.62 32.80
C ASP A 197 5.37 -0.78 31.56
N ARG A 198 4.66 0.34 31.72
CA ARG A 198 4.39 1.29 30.61
C ARG A 198 5.67 1.76 29.93
N LYS A 199 6.69 2.13 30.71
CA LYS A 199 8.00 2.55 30.17
C LYS A 199 8.67 1.41 29.41
N SER A 200 8.58 0.17 29.90
CA SER A 200 9.13 -1.01 29.22
C SER A 200 8.42 -1.29 27.89
N ARG A 201 7.08 -1.16 27.87
CA ARG A 201 6.28 -1.26 26.63
C ARG A 201 6.63 -0.15 25.64
N ALA A 202 6.81 1.09 26.11
CA ALA A 202 7.21 2.23 25.29
C ALA A 202 8.59 2.06 24.66
N ASN A 203 9.54 1.59 25.45
CA ASN A 203 10.90 1.25 25.00
C ASN A 203 10.91 0.20 23.88
N ILE A 204 10.10 -0.87 24.02
CA ILE A 204 9.93 -1.89 22.98
C ILE A 204 9.29 -1.29 21.73
N ALA A 205 8.23 -0.48 21.88
CA ALA A 205 7.56 0.19 20.76
C ALA A 205 8.51 1.12 19.98
N ALA A 206 9.29 1.94 20.68
CA ALA A 206 10.26 2.86 20.09
C ALA A 206 11.37 2.11 19.33
N SER A 207 11.95 1.08 19.96
CA SER A 207 12.99 0.27 19.35
C SER A 207 12.48 -0.49 18.12
N PHE A 208 11.25 -1.02 18.18
CA PHE A 208 10.61 -1.70 17.05
C PHE A 208 10.42 -0.76 15.88
N GLN A 209 9.84 0.43 16.10
CA GLN A 209 9.55 1.41 15.04
C GLN A 209 10.80 1.88 14.29
N VAL A 210 11.93 2.01 15.00
CA VAL A 210 13.21 2.38 14.37
C VAL A 210 13.70 1.30 13.41
N VAL A 211 13.49 0.02 13.74
CA VAL A 211 14.01 -1.11 12.97
C VAL A 211 13.06 -1.59 11.87
N SER A 212 11.75 -1.62 12.11
CA SER A 212 10.78 -2.03 11.10
C SER A 212 10.69 -1.04 9.95
N GLY A 213 10.80 0.27 10.25
CA GLY A 213 10.12 1.28 9.45
C GLY A 213 8.60 1.14 9.67
N GLY A 214 7.88 2.24 9.74
CA GLY A 214 6.42 2.26 9.70
C GLY A 214 5.79 2.03 8.32
N VAL A 215 4.47 2.16 8.28
CA VAL A 215 3.68 2.27 7.05
C VAL A 215 3.82 3.67 6.42
N ALA A 216 3.38 3.86 5.16
CA ALA A 216 3.54 5.13 4.43
C ALA A 216 2.97 6.38 5.14
N SER A 217 2.03 6.21 6.08
CA SER A 217 1.46 7.28 6.91
C SER A 217 2.25 7.60 8.19
N ASN A 218 3.25 6.80 8.54
CA ASN A 218 4.07 6.96 9.74
C ASN A 218 5.06 8.13 9.58
N LYS A 219 5.06 9.07 10.53
CA LYS A 219 5.86 10.30 10.41
C LYS A 219 7.36 10.01 10.45
N TYR A 220 7.77 9.03 11.25
CA TYR A 220 9.16 8.62 11.35
C TYR A 220 9.70 8.07 10.02
N VAL A 221 8.91 7.25 9.30
CA VAL A 221 9.30 6.74 7.97
C VAL A 221 9.45 7.85 6.97
N ARG A 222 8.47 8.75 6.90
CA ARG A 222 8.51 9.89 5.96
C ARG A 222 9.79 10.71 6.17
N ALA A 223 10.15 11.00 7.41
CA ALA A 223 11.39 11.71 7.73
C ALA A 223 12.66 10.95 7.31
N ARG A 224 12.68 9.62 7.50
CA ARG A 224 13.82 8.77 7.11
C ARG A 224 13.96 8.64 5.60
N LEU A 225 12.85 8.44 4.89
CA LEU A 225 12.82 8.41 3.43
C LEU A 225 13.22 9.76 2.84
N ASP A 226 12.71 10.87 3.39
CA ASP A 226 13.05 12.22 2.94
C ASP A 226 14.57 12.46 3.03
N ARG A 227 15.19 12.07 4.14
CA ARG A 227 16.66 12.14 4.29
C ARG A 227 17.40 11.27 3.28
N ALA A 228 16.93 10.04 3.06
CA ALA A 228 17.56 9.12 2.11
C ALA A 228 17.46 9.63 0.66
N VAL A 229 16.29 10.15 0.29
CA VAL A 229 15.99 10.71 -1.03
C VAL A 229 16.80 11.98 -1.29
N LYS A 230 16.86 12.91 -0.31
CA LYS A 230 17.65 14.15 -0.40
C LYS A 230 19.14 13.87 -0.61
N ASN A 231 19.68 12.86 0.07
CA ASN A 231 21.08 12.45 -0.11
C ASN A 231 21.38 11.91 -1.52
N ASN A 232 20.37 11.54 -2.29
CA ASN A 232 20.50 11.01 -3.66
C ASN A 232 19.93 11.96 -4.72
N SER A 233 19.65 13.22 -4.38
CA SER A 233 19.07 14.22 -5.29
C SER A 233 17.77 13.77 -5.96
N LEU A 234 16.98 12.95 -5.25
CA LEU A 234 15.66 12.51 -5.69
C LEU A 234 14.57 13.41 -5.06
N GLN A 235 13.34 13.28 -5.55
CA GLN A 235 12.15 13.89 -4.94
C GLN A 235 11.31 12.82 -4.25
N LEU A 236 10.83 13.12 -3.04
CA LEU A 236 9.91 12.25 -2.31
C LEU A 236 8.51 12.84 -2.40
N VAL A 237 7.59 12.10 -3.00
CA VAL A 237 6.16 12.42 -3.00
C VAL A 237 5.46 11.50 -2.00
N CYS A 238 4.78 12.08 -1.03
CA CYS A 238 4.01 11.35 -0.03
C CYS A 238 2.59 11.91 0.00
N PRO A 239 1.58 11.15 -0.46
CA PRO A 239 0.19 11.59 -0.38
C PRO A 239 -0.24 11.94 1.05
N PRO A 240 -1.24 12.83 1.21
CA PRO A 240 -1.82 13.11 2.52
C PRO A 240 -2.41 11.83 3.11
N PRO A 241 -2.40 11.64 4.45
CA PRO A 241 -2.84 10.40 5.08
C PRO A 241 -4.24 9.93 4.69
N SER A 242 -5.16 10.86 4.40
CA SER A 242 -6.53 10.57 3.94
C SER A 242 -6.59 9.88 2.58
N LEU A 243 -5.56 10.00 1.75
CA LEU A 243 -5.46 9.38 0.43
C LEU A 243 -4.51 8.16 0.42
N CYS A 244 -3.86 7.84 1.53
CA CYS A 244 -3.02 6.63 1.65
C CYS A 244 -3.82 5.37 2.01
N THR A 245 -5.04 5.52 2.51
CA THR A 245 -5.98 4.41 2.77
C THR A 245 -6.92 4.23 1.60
N ASP A 246 -7.56 3.07 1.48
CA ASP A 246 -8.52 2.78 0.41
C ASP A 246 -9.61 3.86 0.33
N ASN A 247 -9.77 4.47 -0.84
CA ASN A 247 -10.72 5.54 -1.09
C ASN A 247 -11.19 5.54 -2.56
N GLY A 248 -12.31 6.22 -2.86
CA GLY A 248 -12.81 6.33 -4.24
C GLY A 248 -12.00 7.29 -5.13
N VAL A 249 -11.28 8.25 -4.53
CA VAL A 249 -10.53 9.28 -5.27
C VAL A 249 -9.36 8.66 -6.04
N MET A 250 -8.63 7.72 -5.45
CA MET A 250 -7.52 7.02 -6.13
C MET A 250 -8.00 6.25 -7.37
N VAL A 251 -9.19 5.64 -7.28
CA VAL A 251 -9.81 4.86 -8.37
C VAL A 251 -10.26 5.80 -9.47
N ALA A 252 -10.93 6.90 -9.11
CA ALA A 252 -11.35 7.94 -10.05
C ALA A 252 -10.15 8.56 -10.78
N TRP A 253 -9.08 8.93 -10.07
CA TRP A 253 -7.86 9.49 -10.67
C TRP A 253 -7.20 8.53 -11.65
N THR A 254 -7.05 7.27 -11.26
CA THR A 254 -6.49 6.23 -12.13
C THR A 254 -7.36 6.01 -13.36
N GLY A 255 -8.68 6.04 -13.17
CA GLY A 255 -9.66 6.02 -14.25
C GLY A 255 -9.46 7.18 -15.23
N ILE A 256 -9.25 8.40 -14.72
CA ILE A 256 -8.96 9.59 -15.55
C ILE A 256 -7.67 9.40 -16.33
N GLU A 257 -6.58 8.95 -15.70
CA GLU A 257 -5.30 8.76 -16.41
C GLU A 257 -5.40 7.72 -17.53
N HIS A 258 -6.06 6.58 -17.29
CA HIS A 258 -6.32 5.58 -18.33
C HIS A 258 -7.28 6.10 -19.42
N PHE A 259 -8.33 6.83 -19.03
CA PHE A 259 -9.31 7.39 -19.97
C PHE A 259 -8.66 8.39 -20.93
N CYS A 260 -7.81 9.29 -20.43
CA CYS A 260 -7.11 10.29 -21.24
C CYS A 260 -6.17 9.69 -22.28
N VAL A 261 -5.67 8.46 -22.06
CA VAL A 261 -4.84 7.73 -23.04
C VAL A 261 -5.63 6.72 -23.87
N GLY A 262 -6.97 6.77 -23.83
CA GLY A 262 -7.85 5.91 -24.63
C GLY A 262 -7.97 4.47 -24.12
N ARG A 263 -7.64 4.21 -22.85
CA ARG A 263 -7.74 2.88 -22.22
C ARG A 263 -9.02 2.76 -21.41
N PHE A 264 -10.09 2.40 -22.08
CA PHE A 264 -11.40 2.15 -21.48
C PHE A 264 -12.18 1.15 -22.34
N ASP A 265 -13.17 0.51 -21.73
CA ASP A 265 -14.13 -0.33 -22.43
C ASP A 265 -15.33 0.51 -22.89
N PRO A 266 -15.96 0.15 -24.01
CA PRO A 266 -17.19 0.81 -24.45
C PRO A 266 -18.30 0.66 -23.41
N PRO A 267 -19.36 1.50 -23.49
CA PRO A 267 -20.49 1.39 -22.58
C PRO A 267 -21.05 -0.04 -22.54
N PRO A 268 -21.30 -0.60 -21.34
CA PRO A 268 -21.96 -1.90 -21.24
C PRO A 268 -23.43 -1.77 -21.67
N PRO A 269 -24.11 -2.90 -21.95
CA PRO A 269 -25.56 -2.89 -22.13
C PRO A 269 -26.28 -2.25 -20.94
N ALA A 270 -27.41 -1.60 -21.19
CA ALA A 270 -28.21 -0.97 -20.13
C ALA A 270 -28.75 -1.99 -19.11
N ASP A 271 -29.01 -3.21 -19.58
CA ASP A 271 -29.47 -4.34 -18.77
C ASP A 271 -28.47 -5.50 -18.92
N ASP A 272 -27.85 -5.89 -17.80
CA ASP A 272 -27.02 -7.10 -17.74
C ASP A 272 -27.93 -8.32 -17.52
N PRO A 273 -27.71 -9.44 -18.24
CA PRO A 273 -28.44 -10.68 -17.98
C PRO A 273 -28.15 -11.21 -16.57
N GLU A 274 -29.09 -11.96 -15.99
CA GLU A 274 -28.95 -12.49 -14.62
C GLU A 274 -27.67 -13.34 -14.43
N ASP A 275 -27.23 -14.03 -15.49
CA ASP A 275 -26.03 -14.88 -15.50
C ASP A 275 -24.76 -14.15 -15.97
N PHE A 276 -24.75 -12.80 -16.03
CA PHE A 276 -23.58 -12.05 -16.49
C PHE A 276 -22.36 -12.29 -15.61
N MET A 277 -21.28 -12.79 -16.21
CA MET A 277 -20.01 -13.05 -15.54
C MET A 277 -19.11 -11.81 -15.60
N TYR A 278 -18.92 -11.16 -14.46
CA TYR A 278 -17.98 -10.05 -14.33
C TYR A 278 -16.53 -10.54 -14.43
N ASP A 279 -15.70 -9.86 -15.23
CA ASP A 279 -14.27 -10.13 -15.33
C ASP A 279 -13.51 -9.58 -14.10
N LEU A 280 -13.75 -10.20 -12.95
CA LEU A 280 -13.07 -9.86 -11.70
C LEU A 280 -11.71 -10.54 -11.64
N ARG A 281 -10.74 -9.85 -11.06
CA ARG A 281 -9.39 -10.37 -10.82
C ARG A 281 -9.07 -10.36 -9.32
N PRO A 282 -9.64 -11.28 -8.50
CA PRO A 282 -9.44 -11.27 -7.05
C PRO A 282 -7.96 -11.37 -6.66
N ARG A 283 -7.19 -12.10 -7.45
CA ARG A 283 -5.73 -12.12 -7.44
C ARG A 283 -5.24 -11.49 -8.73
N TRP A 284 -4.60 -10.34 -8.60
CA TRP A 284 -4.03 -9.59 -9.71
C TRP A 284 -2.73 -8.96 -9.23
N PRO A 285 -1.57 -9.57 -9.51
CA PRO A 285 -0.28 -8.97 -9.21
C PRO A 285 -0.08 -7.69 -10.01
N LEU A 286 0.50 -6.67 -9.37
CA LEU A 286 0.84 -5.42 -10.03
C LEU A 286 2.16 -5.57 -10.79
N GLY A 287 2.06 -5.72 -12.11
CA GLY A 287 3.23 -5.83 -12.97
C GLY A 287 3.89 -7.22 -12.95
N GLU A 288 5.03 -7.30 -13.59
CA GLU A 288 5.84 -8.53 -13.66
C GLU A 288 6.93 -8.53 -12.57
N GLU A 289 7.22 -9.71 -12.02
CA GLU A 289 8.37 -9.88 -11.14
C GLU A 289 9.66 -9.59 -11.92
N PHE A 290 10.55 -8.78 -11.34
CA PHE A 290 11.86 -8.55 -11.92
C PHE A 290 12.65 -9.85 -12.00
N ALA A 291 12.80 -10.40 -13.21
CA ALA A 291 13.39 -11.72 -13.43
C ALA A 291 14.92 -11.75 -13.30
N GLU A 292 15.62 -10.62 -13.53
CA GLU A 292 17.09 -10.50 -13.37
C GLU A 292 17.49 -10.35 -11.89
N GLY A 293 17.18 -11.36 -11.10
CA GLY A 293 17.38 -11.34 -9.66
C GLY A 293 17.01 -12.63 -8.95
N ARG A 294 16.40 -13.60 -9.65
CA ARG A 294 16.42 -14.99 -9.19
C ARG A 294 17.86 -15.42 -9.14
N SER A 295 18.40 -15.36 -7.95
CA SER A 295 19.78 -15.65 -7.69
C SER A 295 20.14 -17.00 -8.31
N GLU A 296 21.04 -16.98 -9.28
CA GLU A 296 22.01 -18.05 -9.47
C GLU A 296 22.84 -18.27 -8.19
N ALA A 297 22.53 -17.67 -7.03
CA ALA A 297 23.17 -17.92 -5.75
C ALA A 297 22.84 -19.29 -5.12
N ARG A 298 22.13 -20.20 -5.81
CA ARG A 298 22.25 -21.64 -5.50
C ARG A 298 23.46 -22.30 -6.18
N SER A 299 24.17 -21.60 -7.06
CA SER A 299 25.40 -22.08 -7.68
C SER A 299 26.42 -20.95 -7.83
N LEU A 300 27.49 -21.08 -7.03
CA LEU A 300 28.82 -20.49 -7.25
C LEU A 300 29.14 -19.18 -6.51
N ARG A 301 30.01 -19.36 -5.51
CA ARG A 301 30.95 -18.38 -4.97
C ARG A 301 31.66 -17.61 -6.11
N LYS A 302 31.38 -16.32 -6.25
CA LYS A 302 32.39 -15.25 -6.44
C LYS A 302 31.71 -13.88 -6.42
N ALA A 303 32.19 -13.02 -5.54
CA ALA A 303 31.76 -11.63 -5.43
C ALA A 303 31.97 -10.88 -6.76
N ARG A 304 30.91 -10.26 -7.28
CA ARG A 304 31.01 -9.09 -8.16
C ARG A 304 30.04 -8.02 -7.67
N MET A 305 30.51 -6.78 -7.72
CA MET A 305 29.84 -5.56 -7.28
C MET A 305 28.64 -5.29 -8.20
N HIS A 306 27.45 -5.12 -7.64
CA HIS A 306 26.28 -4.67 -8.39
C HIS A 306 26.28 -3.13 -8.48
N PRO A 307 25.87 -2.56 -9.63
CA PRO A 307 25.78 -1.11 -9.78
C PRO A 307 24.52 -0.58 -9.08
N SER A 308 24.63 0.63 -8.49
CA SER A 308 23.60 1.26 -7.66
C SER A 308 22.29 1.53 -8.41
N LEU A 309 21.13 1.51 -7.75
CA LEU A 309 19.80 1.84 -8.31
C LEU A 309 19.78 3.07 -9.25
N THR A 310 20.63 4.06 -8.99
CA THR A 310 20.85 5.25 -9.83
C THR A 310 21.28 4.91 -11.27
N SER A 311 22.07 3.86 -11.49
CA SER A 311 22.54 3.45 -12.82
C SER A 311 21.45 2.73 -13.63
N ILE A 312 20.50 2.07 -12.96
CA ILE A 312 19.38 1.38 -13.62
C ILE A 312 18.39 2.43 -14.16
N ILE A 313 18.18 3.51 -13.41
CA ILE A 313 17.36 4.65 -13.84
C ILE A 313 18.04 5.39 -15.00
N GLN A 314 19.36 5.57 -14.97
CA GLN A 314 20.08 6.23 -16.08
C GLN A 314 20.11 5.39 -17.37
N ALA A 315 20.24 4.06 -17.26
CA ALA A 315 20.23 3.18 -18.43
C ALA A 315 18.87 3.15 -19.15
N SER A 316 17.77 3.27 -18.40
CA SER A 316 16.42 3.34 -18.97
C SER A 316 16.12 4.70 -19.62
N MET A 317 16.77 5.79 -19.20
CA MET A 317 16.66 7.10 -19.87
C MET A 317 17.50 7.20 -21.16
N GLN A 318 18.57 6.42 -21.30
CA GLN A 318 19.42 6.43 -22.51
C GLN A 318 18.83 5.63 -23.69
N GLN A 319 17.81 4.80 -23.48
CA GLN A 319 17.14 4.06 -24.55
C GLN A 319 15.94 4.81 -25.17
N GLN A 320 15.68 6.06 -24.76
CA GLN A 320 14.60 6.91 -25.29
C GLN A 320 15.11 8.23 -25.88
N SER A 321 16.23 8.22 -26.57
CA SER A 321 16.61 9.31 -27.48
C SER A 321 16.80 8.73 -28.89
N PRO A 322 16.27 9.37 -29.94
CA PRO A 322 16.29 8.85 -31.31
C PRO A 322 17.70 8.68 -31.87
#